data_AF-A0A315XCU4-F1
#
_entry.id   AF-A0A315XCU4-F1
#
_cell.length_a   1.000
_cell.length_b   1.000
_cell.length_c   1.000
_cell.angle_alpha   90.00
_cell.angle_beta   90.00
_cell.angle_gamma   90.00
#
_symmetry.space_group_name_H-M   'P 1'
#
loop_
_entity.id
_entity.type
_entity.pdbx_description
1 polymer ?
#
loop_
_entity_poly.entity_id
_entity_poly.type
_entity_poly.pdbx_seq_one_letter_code
_entity_poly.pdbx_strand_id
1 'polypeptide(L)'
;MNKRLNYFFGQFLKEKDFQDEQSYHINALSMHNKNAHSWGIASGLDASVDKSRKHVILDDGMAIDRNGRQIILEKPLKIDISKASISPVFLTISLNTTQTDPAGPDEASGNTRILEEPFIELEKSMPDNKSMNIFLAELKLDTENKTILSIDTSKRKIIGLSEDIKAKSITFTSNKQLNENPVIKGAKDAHLEIRSRKTSISGDMSIAGTLTAGKITGVLDRNTVGINQIIDESISISKIKSAKNMVTAEGSIDAGEEKLVAVEESNTHLFLVTSVIPTTTGKIEWNWQTEYDNNKLSYRLIIKNLSNKKVKYDLRYFDISEK
;
A
#
# COMPACT_ATOMS: atom_id res chain seq x y z
N MET A 1 30.18 -4.81 -29.15
CA MET A 1 30.32 -5.27 -30.55
C MET A 1 29.13 -4.76 -31.35
N ASN A 2 29.35 -4.27 -32.56
CA ASN A 2 28.31 -3.74 -33.47
C ASN A 2 28.27 -4.48 -34.83
N LYS A 3 28.87 -5.68 -34.91
CA LYS A 3 28.96 -6.48 -36.14
C LYS A 3 28.52 -7.91 -35.83
N ARG A 4 27.74 -8.49 -36.73
CA ARG A 4 27.30 -9.89 -36.74
C ARG A 4 27.91 -10.58 -37.94
N LEU A 5 28.29 -11.85 -37.81
CA LEU A 5 28.80 -12.63 -38.92
C LEU A 5 27.75 -12.72 -40.04
N ASN A 6 28.17 -12.47 -41.28
CA ASN A 6 27.30 -12.55 -42.45
C ASN A 6 27.81 -13.65 -43.38
N TYR A 7 27.14 -14.79 -43.36
CA TYR A 7 27.49 -15.94 -44.17
C TYR A 7 27.27 -15.68 -45.67
N PHE A 8 28.19 -16.16 -46.50
CA PHE A 8 28.02 -16.15 -47.96
C PHE A 8 28.47 -17.46 -48.61
N PHE A 9 27.97 -17.72 -49.82
CA PHE A 9 28.26 -18.95 -50.54
C PHE A 9 29.77 -19.09 -50.83
N GLY A 10 30.32 -20.26 -50.51
CA GLY A 10 31.75 -20.54 -50.69
C GLY A 10 32.66 -19.95 -49.60
N GLN A 11 32.10 -19.36 -48.54
CA GLN A 11 32.89 -18.87 -47.42
C GLN A 11 33.53 -20.01 -46.63
N PHE A 12 34.85 -19.92 -46.40
CA PHE A 12 35.59 -20.79 -45.50
C PHE A 12 35.56 -20.21 -44.07
N LEU A 13 34.97 -20.95 -43.12
CA LEU A 13 34.84 -20.53 -41.73
C LEU A 13 36.06 -20.95 -40.89
N LYS A 14 36.52 -20.06 -40.02
CA LYS A 14 37.61 -20.28 -39.08
C LYS A 14 37.07 -20.28 -37.64
N GLU A 15 37.88 -20.78 -36.71
CA GLU A 15 37.61 -20.74 -35.27
C GLU A 15 37.10 -19.37 -34.80
N LYS A 16 37.77 -18.29 -35.24
CA LYS A 16 37.40 -16.91 -34.90
C LYS A 16 35.98 -16.55 -35.33
N ASP A 17 35.50 -17.05 -36.48
CA ASP A 17 34.15 -16.75 -36.97
C ASP A 17 33.10 -17.32 -36.00
N PHE A 18 33.31 -18.54 -35.48
CA PHE A 18 32.45 -19.16 -34.49
C PHE A 18 32.53 -18.48 -33.11
N GLN A 19 33.74 -18.09 -32.68
CA GLN A 19 33.93 -17.34 -31.43
C GLN A 19 33.25 -15.97 -31.47
N ASP A 20 33.37 -15.27 -32.61
CA ASP A 20 32.73 -13.97 -32.82
C ASP A 20 31.19 -14.11 -32.87
N GLU A 21 30.66 -15.18 -33.48
CA GLU A 21 29.23 -15.49 -33.48
C GLU A 21 28.70 -15.81 -32.07
N GLN A 22 29.36 -16.70 -31.32
CA GLN A 22 28.98 -17.04 -29.95
C GLN A 22 29.01 -15.80 -29.04
N SER A 23 30.09 -15.02 -29.14
CA SER A 23 30.25 -13.76 -28.41
C SER A 23 29.16 -12.75 -28.77
N TYR A 24 28.76 -12.67 -30.04
CA TYR A 24 27.68 -11.78 -30.47
C TYR A 24 26.37 -12.13 -29.77
N HIS A 25 25.99 -13.41 -29.73
CA HIS A 25 24.75 -13.86 -29.09
C HIS A 25 24.76 -13.70 -27.57
N ILE A 26 25.85 -14.10 -26.90
CA ILE A 26 26.01 -13.93 -25.45
C ILE A 26 25.92 -12.45 -25.07
N ASN A 27 26.64 -11.59 -25.79
CA ASN A 27 26.62 -10.15 -25.54
C ASN A 27 25.25 -9.53 -25.82
N ALA A 28 24.55 -9.95 -26.87
CA ALA A 28 23.22 -9.44 -27.18
C ALA A 28 22.22 -9.80 -26.07
N LEU A 29 22.25 -11.04 -25.57
CA LEU A 29 21.40 -11.49 -24.47
C LEU A 29 21.75 -10.78 -23.15
N SER A 30 23.05 -10.70 -22.82
CA SER A 30 23.53 -9.98 -21.64
C SER A 30 23.12 -8.50 -21.67
N MET A 31 23.26 -7.82 -22.82
CA MET A 31 22.83 -6.44 -22.98
C MET A 31 21.31 -6.27 -22.87
N HIS A 32 20.53 -7.18 -23.45
CA HIS A 32 19.07 -7.17 -23.28
C HIS A 32 18.70 -7.28 -21.80
N ASN A 33 19.25 -8.29 -21.11
CA ASN A 33 19.01 -8.52 -19.69
C ASN A 33 19.45 -7.31 -18.84
N LYS A 34 20.64 -6.79 -19.08
CA LYS A 34 21.22 -5.68 -18.29
C LYS A 34 20.50 -4.35 -18.50
N ASN A 35 20.02 -4.08 -19.71
CA ASN A 35 19.44 -2.78 -20.06
C ASN A 35 17.91 -2.76 -19.88
N ALA A 36 17.22 -3.86 -20.20
CA ALA A 36 15.76 -3.95 -20.07
C ALA A 36 15.32 -4.38 -18.65
N HIS A 37 16.18 -5.10 -17.92
CA HIS A 37 15.87 -5.66 -16.62
C HIS A 37 16.89 -5.21 -15.56
N SER A 38 16.45 -5.20 -14.32
CA SER A 38 17.37 -5.16 -13.18
C SER A 38 17.89 -6.57 -12.85
N TRP A 39 18.98 -6.66 -12.09
CA TRP A 39 19.45 -7.92 -11.54
C TRP A 39 18.52 -8.44 -10.43
N GLY A 40 18.48 -9.75 -10.24
CA GLY A 40 17.67 -10.42 -9.23
C GLY A 40 17.16 -11.79 -9.69
N ILE A 41 16.16 -12.30 -8.99
CA ILE A 41 15.47 -13.57 -9.28
C ILE A 41 14.39 -13.31 -10.34
N ALA A 42 14.46 -14.03 -11.45
CA ALA A 42 13.49 -13.94 -12.55
C ALA A 42 12.25 -14.80 -12.29
N SER A 43 12.47 -16.04 -11.82
CA SER A 43 11.42 -17.02 -11.54
C SER A 43 11.94 -18.11 -10.61
N GLY A 44 11.04 -18.74 -9.84
CA GLY A 44 11.37 -19.88 -8.98
C GLY A 44 12.44 -19.55 -7.95
N LEU A 45 13.41 -20.46 -7.76
CA LEU A 45 14.47 -20.35 -6.75
C LEU A 45 13.90 -20.11 -5.34
N ASP A 46 12.73 -20.68 -5.07
CA ASP A 46 12.07 -20.61 -3.79
C ASP A 46 12.79 -21.56 -2.82
N ALA A 47 13.18 -21.02 -1.67
CA ALA A 47 13.88 -21.77 -0.64
C ALA A 47 12.89 -22.16 0.47
N SER A 48 12.81 -23.45 0.75
CA SER A 48 11.96 -24.02 1.81
C SER A 48 12.74 -25.00 2.68
N VAL A 49 12.25 -25.24 3.90
CA VAL A 49 12.89 -26.15 4.85
C VAL A 49 12.28 -27.54 4.71
N ASP A 50 13.11 -28.58 4.58
CA ASP A 50 12.62 -29.95 4.50
C ASP A 50 12.03 -30.44 5.83
N LYS A 51 11.30 -31.57 5.81
CA LYS A 51 10.67 -32.12 7.02
C LYS A 51 11.65 -32.42 8.15
N SER A 52 12.89 -32.79 7.81
CA SER A 52 13.95 -33.06 8.79
C SER A 52 14.53 -31.80 9.42
N ARG A 53 14.27 -30.63 8.81
CA ARG A 53 14.87 -29.32 9.12
C ARG A 53 16.39 -29.31 9.01
N LYS A 54 17.00 -30.31 8.39
CA LYS A 54 18.45 -30.39 8.14
C LYS A 54 18.83 -29.99 6.72
N HIS A 55 17.84 -29.73 5.87
CA HIS A 55 18.09 -29.34 4.50
C HIS A 55 17.21 -28.18 4.08
N VAL A 56 17.77 -27.35 3.20
CA VAL A 56 16.99 -26.42 2.39
C VAL A 56 16.68 -27.09 1.06
N ILE A 57 15.42 -27.06 0.66
CA ILE A 57 15.00 -27.40 -0.70
C ILE A 57 14.92 -26.08 -1.45
N LEU A 58 15.77 -25.94 -2.47
CA LEU A 58 15.74 -24.83 -3.40
C LEU A 58 15.07 -25.31 -4.69
N ASP A 59 13.93 -24.73 -5.04
CA ASP A 59 13.20 -25.10 -6.27
C ASP A 59 13.95 -24.64 -7.52
N ASP A 60 13.64 -25.26 -8.67
CA ASP A 60 14.17 -24.84 -9.97
C ASP A 60 13.80 -23.38 -10.28
N GLY A 61 14.58 -22.73 -11.12
CA GLY A 61 14.36 -21.34 -11.48
C GLY A 61 15.55 -20.65 -12.09
N MET A 62 15.44 -19.33 -12.21
CA MET A 62 16.43 -18.50 -12.88
C MET A 62 16.66 -17.19 -12.14
N ALA A 63 17.92 -16.76 -12.09
CA ALA A 63 18.34 -15.42 -11.71
C ALA A 63 19.14 -14.75 -12.82
N ILE A 64 19.24 -13.42 -12.75
CA ILE A 64 20.08 -12.59 -13.62
C ILE A 64 20.98 -11.73 -12.73
N ASP A 65 22.29 -11.76 -12.98
CA ASP A 65 23.25 -10.92 -12.27
C ASP A 65 23.38 -9.52 -12.88
N ARG A 66 24.19 -8.65 -12.26
CA ARG A 66 24.40 -7.26 -12.73
C ARG A 66 25.03 -7.16 -14.12
N ASN A 67 25.69 -8.21 -14.58
CA ASN A 67 26.26 -8.28 -15.91
C ASN A 67 25.26 -8.84 -16.94
N GLY A 68 24.01 -9.09 -16.56
CA GLY A 68 22.99 -9.64 -17.45
C GLY A 68 23.16 -11.12 -17.75
N ARG A 69 24.03 -11.83 -16.99
CA ARG A 69 24.26 -13.27 -17.15
C ARG A 69 23.14 -14.03 -16.47
N GLN A 70 22.66 -15.08 -17.13
CA GLN A 70 21.61 -15.95 -16.61
C GLN A 70 22.24 -17.00 -15.69
N ILE A 71 21.60 -17.26 -14.55
CA ILE A 71 21.96 -18.31 -13.61
C ILE A 71 20.76 -19.23 -13.51
N ILE A 72 20.86 -20.44 -14.05
CA ILE A 72 19.72 -21.35 -14.21
C ILE A 72 19.93 -22.57 -13.31
N LEU A 73 18.96 -22.83 -12.44
CA LEU A 73 18.87 -24.08 -11.70
C LEU A 73 17.77 -24.93 -12.34
N GLU A 74 18.15 -25.95 -13.09
CA GLU A 74 17.20 -26.73 -13.91
C GLU A 74 16.29 -27.66 -13.10
N LYS A 75 16.71 -28.05 -11.89
CA LYS A 75 16.00 -29.00 -11.04
C LYS A 75 16.13 -28.59 -9.57
N PRO A 76 15.13 -28.90 -8.72
CA PRO A 76 15.23 -28.63 -7.30
C PRO A 76 16.49 -29.24 -6.68
N LEU A 77 17.18 -28.45 -5.87
CA LEU A 77 18.41 -28.85 -5.19
C LEU A 77 18.18 -28.96 -3.68
N LYS A 78 18.62 -30.07 -3.11
CA LYS A 78 18.64 -30.29 -1.66
C LYS A 78 20.00 -29.90 -1.10
N ILE A 79 20.03 -28.81 -0.31
CA ILE A 79 21.25 -28.25 0.27
C ILE A 79 21.37 -28.70 1.72
N ASP A 80 22.47 -29.36 2.04
CA ASP A 80 22.79 -29.78 3.40
C ASP A 80 23.41 -28.63 4.21
N ILE A 81 22.78 -28.30 5.34
CA ILE A 81 23.26 -27.25 6.26
C ILE A 81 24.20 -27.80 7.34
N SER A 82 24.50 -29.10 7.36
CA SER A 82 25.32 -29.76 8.38
C SER A 82 26.75 -29.22 8.50
N LYS A 83 27.24 -28.56 7.44
CA LYS A 83 28.54 -27.88 7.36
C LYS A 83 28.52 -26.43 7.87
N ALA A 84 27.34 -25.85 8.09
CA ALA A 84 27.21 -24.51 8.65
C ALA A 84 27.45 -24.55 10.17
N SER A 85 28.55 -23.95 10.60
CA SER A 85 28.96 -23.91 12.02
C SER A 85 28.59 -22.60 12.73
N ILE A 86 27.91 -21.68 12.04
CA ILE A 86 27.53 -20.38 12.58
C ILE A 86 26.06 -20.08 12.30
N SER A 87 25.51 -19.07 12.98
CA SER A 87 24.14 -18.60 12.80
C SER A 87 24.08 -17.08 12.93
N PRO A 88 23.41 -16.35 12.02
CA PRO A 88 22.76 -16.84 10.80
C PRO A 88 23.77 -17.20 9.69
N VAL A 89 23.33 -17.95 8.69
CA VAL A 89 24.02 -18.12 7.40
C VAL A 89 23.14 -17.62 6.25
N PHE A 90 23.77 -17.22 5.16
CA PHE A 90 23.12 -16.58 4.01
C PHE A 90 23.25 -17.50 2.80
N LEU A 91 22.12 -17.98 2.27
CA LEU A 91 22.08 -18.78 1.06
C LEU A 91 22.13 -17.87 -0.17
N THR A 92 23.09 -18.13 -1.05
CA THR A 92 23.33 -17.32 -2.25
C THR A 92 23.49 -18.18 -3.49
N ILE A 93 23.28 -17.56 -4.66
CA ILE A 93 23.48 -18.18 -5.96
C ILE A 93 24.24 -17.23 -6.88
N SER A 94 25.23 -17.74 -7.60
CA SER A 94 26.01 -17.01 -8.60
C SER A 94 26.28 -17.89 -9.83
N LEU A 95 26.78 -17.30 -10.91
CA LEU A 95 27.21 -18.07 -12.08
C LEU A 95 28.66 -18.52 -11.90
N ASN A 96 28.90 -19.82 -12.05
CA ASN A 96 30.24 -20.36 -12.26
C ASN A 96 30.41 -20.79 -13.71
N THR A 97 31.56 -20.46 -14.30
CA THR A 97 31.89 -20.80 -15.68
C THR A 97 33.24 -21.51 -15.69
N THR A 98 33.28 -22.75 -16.15
CA THR A 98 34.51 -23.55 -16.23
C THR A 98 34.68 -24.14 -17.61
N GLN A 99 35.92 -24.25 -18.07
CA GLN A 99 36.20 -25.00 -19.30
C GLN A 99 36.22 -26.50 -18.97
N THR A 100 35.50 -27.29 -19.75
CA THR A 100 35.32 -28.73 -19.54
C THR A 100 35.54 -29.50 -20.84
N ASP A 101 35.51 -30.83 -20.74
CA ASP A 101 35.61 -31.74 -21.88
C ASP A 101 36.94 -31.55 -22.65
N PRO A 102 38.07 -31.98 -22.07
CA PRO A 102 39.38 -31.82 -22.70
C PRO A 102 39.41 -32.48 -24.09
N ALA A 103 40.11 -31.84 -25.02
CA ALA A 103 40.32 -32.38 -26.36
C ALA A 103 41.02 -33.75 -26.30
N GLY A 104 40.77 -34.60 -27.30
CA GLY A 104 41.33 -35.96 -27.34
C GLY A 104 42.87 -35.98 -27.37
N PRO A 105 43.52 -37.13 -27.09
CA PRO A 105 44.98 -37.24 -27.03
C PRO A 105 45.71 -36.81 -28.32
N ASP A 106 45.04 -36.95 -29.47
CA ASP A 106 45.59 -36.65 -30.80
C ASP A 106 45.15 -35.25 -31.33
N GLU A 107 44.42 -34.48 -30.53
CA GLU A 107 43.96 -33.13 -30.86
C GLU A 107 44.84 -32.06 -30.19
N ALA A 108 44.79 -30.82 -30.70
CA ALA A 108 45.50 -29.70 -30.08
C ALA A 108 45.06 -29.49 -28.62
N SER A 109 45.99 -29.09 -27.76
CA SER A 109 45.74 -28.84 -26.33
C SER A 109 44.57 -27.85 -26.12
N GLY A 110 43.53 -28.25 -25.37
CA GLY A 110 42.41 -27.39 -25.03
C GLY A 110 41.21 -28.12 -24.43
N ASN A 111 40.14 -27.36 -24.16
CA ASN A 111 38.83 -27.84 -23.69
C ASN A 111 37.77 -27.52 -24.73
N THR A 112 36.86 -28.46 -25.00
CA THR A 112 35.87 -28.36 -26.07
C THR A 112 34.57 -27.70 -25.63
N ARG A 113 34.33 -27.56 -24.31
CA ARG A 113 33.10 -27.00 -23.76
C ARG A 113 33.38 -25.97 -22.66
N ILE A 114 32.41 -25.09 -22.46
CA ILE A 114 32.32 -24.20 -21.30
C ILE A 114 31.05 -24.62 -20.56
N LEU A 115 31.20 -25.10 -19.34
CA LEU A 115 30.10 -25.39 -18.44
C LEU A 115 29.71 -24.11 -17.70
N GLU A 116 28.45 -23.72 -17.86
CA GLU A 116 27.83 -22.61 -17.14
C GLU A 116 26.83 -23.20 -16.15
N GLU A 117 27.11 -23.09 -14.85
CA GLU A 117 26.32 -23.74 -13.81
C GLU A 117 26.03 -22.81 -12.63
N PRO A 118 24.91 -23.02 -11.91
CA PRO A 118 24.63 -22.27 -10.70
C PRO A 118 25.59 -22.71 -9.58
N PHE A 119 26.27 -21.74 -8.99
CA PHE A 119 27.10 -21.95 -7.82
C PHE A 119 26.38 -21.46 -6.58
N ILE A 120 26.09 -22.38 -5.68
CA ILE A 120 25.23 -22.16 -4.50
C ILE A 120 26.07 -22.30 -3.24
N GLU A 121 26.05 -21.26 -2.39
CA GLU A 121 26.88 -21.22 -1.18
C GLU A 121 26.08 -20.81 0.06
N LEU A 122 26.57 -21.26 1.22
CA LEU A 122 26.17 -20.80 2.54
C LEU A 122 27.24 -19.83 3.06
N GLU A 123 26.99 -18.55 2.90
CA GLU A 123 27.90 -17.48 3.31
C GLU A 123 27.71 -17.12 4.79
N LYS A 124 28.80 -16.66 5.42
CA LYS A 124 28.81 -16.30 6.84
C LYS A 124 28.22 -14.91 7.12
N SER A 125 28.12 -14.10 6.09
CA SER A 125 27.60 -12.74 6.12
C SER A 125 26.77 -12.49 4.87
N MET A 126 25.96 -11.44 4.90
CA MET A 126 25.28 -10.98 3.69
C MET A 126 26.33 -10.66 2.60
N PRO A 127 26.09 -11.01 1.32
CA PRO A 127 27.07 -10.75 0.28
C PRO A 127 27.40 -9.27 0.14
N ASP A 128 28.68 -8.96 0.05
CA ASP A 128 29.16 -7.59 -0.21
C ASP A 128 28.61 -7.07 -1.54
N ASN A 129 28.61 -7.93 -2.56
CA ASN A 129 28.06 -7.64 -3.87
C ASN A 129 26.82 -8.49 -4.18
N LYS A 130 25.69 -8.08 -3.60
CA LYS A 130 24.36 -8.72 -3.81
C LYS A 130 23.93 -8.81 -5.28
N SER A 131 24.54 -7.99 -6.14
CA SER A 131 24.22 -7.92 -7.57
C SER A 131 24.97 -8.95 -8.41
N MET A 132 26.01 -9.58 -7.85
CA MET A 132 26.73 -10.71 -8.45
C MET A 132 26.42 -12.02 -7.74
N ASN A 133 26.32 -11.98 -6.41
CA ASN A 133 25.91 -13.10 -5.56
C ASN A 133 24.48 -12.84 -5.09
N ILE A 134 23.52 -13.46 -5.76
CA ILE A 134 22.11 -13.19 -5.53
C ILE A 134 21.68 -13.85 -4.22
N PHE A 135 21.20 -13.03 -3.28
CA PHE A 135 20.66 -13.51 -2.02
C PHE A 135 19.35 -14.26 -2.22
N LEU A 136 19.27 -15.47 -1.67
CA LEU A 136 18.09 -16.34 -1.70
C LEU A 136 17.38 -16.40 -0.33
N ALA A 137 18.13 -16.60 0.76
CA ALA A 137 17.53 -16.72 2.09
C ALA A 137 18.54 -16.47 3.22
N GLU A 138 18.04 -15.99 4.36
CA GLU A 138 18.76 -15.96 5.63
C GLU A 138 18.26 -17.13 6.49
N LEU A 139 19.17 -17.99 6.94
CA LEU A 139 18.87 -19.18 7.73
C LEU A 139 19.35 -18.94 9.15
N LYS A 140 18.42 -18.99 10.11
CA LYS A 140 18.77 -19.09 11.54
C LYS A 140 18.87 -20.56 11.89
N LEU A 141 20.02 -20.97 12.39
CA LEU A 141 20.33 -22.36 12.72
C LEU A 141 20.40 -22.58 14.22
N ASP A 142 20.02 -23.78 14.64
CA ASP A 142 20.46 -24.42 15.87
C ASP A 142 21.76 -25.16 15.55
N THR A 143 22.89 -24.59 16.00
CA THR A 143 24.23 -25.10 15.71
C THR A 143 24.56 -26.39 16.45
N GLU A 144 23.89 -26.68 17.58
CA GLU A 144 24.12 -27.90 18.35
C GLU A 144 23.43 -29.09 17.67
N ASN A 145 22.15 -28.93 17.33
CA ASN A 145 21.35 -29.99 16.70
C ASN A 145 21.49 -30.05 15.18
N LYS A 146 22.19 -29.07 14.58
CA LYS A 146 22.36 -28.90 13.14
C LYS A 146 21.02 -28.87 12.41
N THR A 147 20.10 -28.05 12.90
CA THR A 147 18.75 -27.89 12.33
C THR A 147 18.44 -26.42 12.06
N ILE A 148 17.60 -26.17 11.07
CA ILE A 148 17.12 -24.82 10.71
C ILE A 148 16.00 -24.44 11.68
N LEU A 149 16.12 -23.28 12.35
CA LEU A 149 15.10 -22.71 13.23
C LEU A 149 14.10 -21.85 12.45
N SER A 150 14.60 -21.03 11.52
CA SER A 150 13.76 -20.23 10.63
C SER A 150 14.48 -19.92 9.33
N ILE A 151 13.69 -19.68 8.29
CA ILE A 151 14.14 -19.20 6.99
C ILE A 151 13.48 -17.85 6.71
N ASP A 152 14.26 -16.83 6.35
CA ASP A 152 13.78 -15.51 5.96
C ASP A 152 14.15 -15.23 4.49
N THR A 153 13.13 -15.15 3.65
CA THR A 153 13.22 -14.87 2.21
C THR A 153 12.78 -13.44 1.85
N SER A 154 12.43 -12.61 2.85
CA SER A 154 11.84 -11.27 2.64
C SER A 154 12.78 -10.28 1.95
N LYS A 155 14.09 -10.51 2.03
CA LYS A 155 15.12 -9.66 1.42
C LYS A 155 15.50 -10.09 -0.01
N ARG A 156 14.82 -11.11 -0.58
CA ARG A 156 15.02 -11.53 -1.98
C ARG A 156 14.72 -10.38 -2.91
N LYS A 157 15.60 -10.17 -3.89
CA LYS A 157 15.36 -9.21 -4.96
C LYS A 157 14.79 -9.92 -6.17
N ILE A 158 13.54 -9.64 -6.51
CA ILE A 158 12.94 -10.07 -7.77
C ILE A 158 13.37 -9.10 -8.87
N ILE A 159 13.58 -9.61 -10.08
CA ILE A 159 13.83 -8.76 -11.25
C ILE A 159 12.65 -7.80 -11.42
N GLY A 160 12.97 -6.51 -11.45
CA GLY A 160 12.10 -5.46 -11.93
C GLY A 160 12.61 -4.85 -13.23
N LEU A 161 11.89 -3.85 -13.74
CA LEU A 161 12.39 -2.98 -14.80
C LEU A 161 13.50 -2.08 -14.26
N SER A 162 14.48 -1.77 -15.11
CA SER A 162 15.67 -1.00 -14.76
C SER A 162 15.39 0.49 -14.54
N GLU A 163 14.34 1.03 -15.17
CA GLU A 163 13.99 2.46 -15.22
C GLU A 163 12.46 2.69 -15.17
N ASP A 164 12.04 3.94 -15.45
CA ASP A 164 10.66 4.37 -15.55
C ASP A 164 9.82 3.53 -16.52
N ILE A 165 8.61 3.18 -16.07
CA ILE A 165 7.65 2.43 -16.88
C ILE A 165 6.73 3.42 -17.61
N LYS A 166 6.87 3.52 -18.93
CA LYS A 166 5.89 4.20 -19.78
C LYS A 166 4.93 3.17 -20.37
N ALA A 167 3.71 3.11 -19.85
CA ALA A 167 2.69 2.17 -20.30
C ALA A 167 1.39 2.90 -20.66
N LYS A 168 0.67 2.36 -21.65
CA LYS A 168 -0.69 2.81 -21.98
C LYS A 168 -1.72 2.30 -20.96
N SER A 169 -1.51 1.09 -20.44
CA SER A 169 -2.37 0.43 -19.47
C SER A 169 -1.57 -0.58 -18.65
N ILE A 170 -1.93 -0.74 -17.37
CA ILE A 170 -1.42 -1.78 -16.48
C ILE A 170 -2.63 -2.64 -16.07
N THR A 171 -2.60 -3.93 -16.36
CA THR A 171 -3.67 -4.88 -15.99
C THR A 171 -3.05 -6.05 -15.25
N PHE A 172 -3.50 -6.30 -14.02
CA PHE A 172 -3.09 -7.47 -13.26
C PHE A 172 -3.92 -8.68 -13.70
N THR A 173 -3.27 -9.72 -14.22
CA THR A 173 -3.91 -10.96 -14.64
C THR A 173 -3.21 -12.13 -13.96
N SER A 174 -3.97 -13.15 -13.57
CA SER A 174 -3.42 -14.41 -13.04
C SER A 174 -4.22 -15.58 -13.58
N ASN A 175 -3.49 -16.59 -14.06
CA ASN A 175 -4.02 -17.83 -14.61
C ASN A 175 -4.24 -18.88 -13.51
N LYS A 176 -3.83 -18.56 -12.27
CA LYS A 176 -3.89 -19.43 -11.08
C LYS A 176 -4.72 -18.76 -10.00
N GLN A 177 -5.29 -19.58 -9.11
CA GLN A 177 -5.91 -19.08 -7.87
C GLN A 177 -4.84 -18.32 -7.07
N LEU A 178 -5.10 -17.04 -6.83
CA LEU A 178 -4.19 -16.18 -6.09
C LEU A 178 -4.36 -16.43 -4.59
N ASN A 179 -3.26 -16.70 -3.91
CA ASN A 179 -3.23 -16.74 -2.45
C ASN A 179 -3.29 -15.32 -1.84
N GLU A 180 -2.91 -14.30 -2.63
CA GLU A 180 -2.92 -12.89 -2.25
C GLU A 180 -3.40 -12.01 -3.42
N ASN A 181 -4.19 -10.98 -3.13
CA ASN A 181 -4.63 -10.01 -4.13
C ASN A 181 -3.43 -9.20 -4.68
N PRO A 182 -3.50 -8.72 -5.94
CA PRO A 182 -2.46 -7.83 -6.47
C PRO A 182 -2.39 -6.53 -5.64
N VAL A 183 -1.17 -6.07 -5.32
CA VAL A 183 -0.94 -4.86 -4.52
C VAL A 183 0.07 -3.95 -5.22
N ILE A 184 -0.19 -2.65 -5.20
CA ILE A 184 0.79 -1.61 -5.53
C ILE A 184 1.38 -1.07 -4.23
N LYS A 185 2.69 -1.23 -4.02
CA LYS A 185 3.41 -0.76 -2.82
C LYS A 185 4.50 0.22 -3.20
N GLY A 186 4.68 1.28 -2.41
CA GLY A 186 5.88 2.11 -2.44
C GLY A 186 7.06 1.38 -1.78
N ALA A 187 8.29 1.80 -2.09
CA ALA A 187 9.46 1.39 -1.33
C ALA A 187 9.41 1.91 0.12
N LYS A 188 10.30 1.42 0.99
CA LYS A 188 10.44 1.94 2.35
C LYS A 188 10.71 3.45 2.29
N ASP A 189 9.95 4.23 3.06
CA ASP A 189 9.99 5.71 3.10
C ASP A 189 9.58 6.41 1.78
N ALA A 190 9.00 5.67 0.82
CA ALA A 190 8.46 6.24 -0.41
C ALA A 190 6.95 6.51 -0.30
N HIS A 191 6.47 7.53 -1.02
CA HIS A 191 5.04 7.77 -1.23
C HIS A 191 4.57 7.17 -2.55
N LEU A 192 3.28 6.83 -2.63
CA LEU A 192 2.61 6.53 -3.89
C LEU A 192 1.90 7.80 -4.37
N GLU A 193 2.39 8.39 -5.47
CA GLU A 193 1.78 9.58 -6.08
C GLU A 193 1.01 9.23 -7.34
N ILE A 194 -0.26 9.64 -7.40
CA ILE A 194 -1.09 9.52 -8.61
C ILE A 194 -1.39 10.93 -9.12
N ARG A 195 -0.60 11.40 -10.09
CA ARG A 195 -0.81 12.70 -10.75
C ARG A 195 -1.70 12.53 -11.97
N SER A 196 -2.97 12.87 -11.86
CA SER A 196 -3.92 12.78 -12.97
C SER A 196 -4.89 13.96 -12.95
N ARG A 197 -5.52 14.25 -14.10
CA ARG A 197 -6.65 15.21 -14.15
C ARG A 197 -7.91 14.63 -13.50
N LYS A 198 -8.10 13.31 -13.60
CA LYS A 198 -9.24 12.58 -13.03
C LYS A 198 -8.78 11.18 -12.63
N THR A 199 -8.90 10.86 -11.35
CA THR A 199 -8.68 9.52 -10.80
C THR A 199 -10.03 8.91 -10.45
N SER A 200 -10.26 7.65 -10.81
CA SER A 200 -11.46 6.88 -10.40
C SER A 200 -11.01 5.66 -9.60
N ILE A 201 -11.58 5.49 -8.41
CA ILE A 201 -11.38 4.32 -7.54
C ILE A 201 -12.78 3.77 -7.27
N SER A 202 -12.99 2.46 -7.45
CA SER A 202 -14.27 1.79 -7.24
C SER A 202 -14.11 0.66 -6.22
N GLY A 203 -15.16 0.41 -5.44
CA GLY A 203 -15.12 -0.50 -4.30
C GLY A 203 -14.79 0.24 -3.00
N ASP A 204 -14.45 -0.51 -1.96
CA ASP A 204 -14.16 0.05 -0.64
C ASP A 204 -12.79 0.73 -0.61
N MET A 205 -12.72 1.94 -0.02
CA MET A 205 -11.48 2.68 0.19
C MET A 205 -11.23 2.86 1.68
N SER A 206 -10.12 2.31 2.18
CA SER A 206 -9.61 2.55 3.53
C SER A 206 -8.37 3.45 3.45
N ILE A 207 -8.34 4.52 4.24
CA ILE A 207 -7.20 5.44 4.33
C ILE A 207 -6.75 5.48 5.79
N ALA A 208 -5.54 4.98 6.05
CA ALA A 208 -4.87 5.18 7.32
C ALA A 208 -4.03 6.47 7.23
N GLY A 209 -4.48 7.54 7.90
CA GLY A 209 -3.82 8.85 7.89
C GLY A 209 -4.79 9.98 7.54
N THR A 210 -4.27 11.07 6.98
CA THR A 210 -5.05 12.27 6.68
C THR A 210 -5.49 12.30 5.23
N LEU A 211 -6.78 12.51 4.99
CA LEU A 211 -7.31 12.88 3.68
C LEU A 211 -7.38 14.41 3.56
N THR A 212 -6.31 15.01 3.06
CA THR A 212 -6.27 16.46 2.80
C THR A 212 -6.75 16.73 1.37
N ALA A 213 -8.02 17.09 1.21
CA ALA A 213 -8.56 17.53 -0.07
C ALA A 213 -9.00 19.00 0.01
N GLY A 214 -8.62 19.81 -0.97
CA GLY A 214 -9.10 21.20 -1.07
C GLY A 214 -10.63 21.29 -1.26
N LYS A 215 -11.25 20.23 -1.80
CA LYS A 215 -12.70 20.03 -1.87
C LYS A 215 -13.02 18.54 -2.03
N ILE A 216 -13.75 17.95 -1.08
CA ILE A 216 -14.37 16.62 -1.26
C ILE A 216 -15.78 16.86 -1.80
N THR A 217 -16.05 16.47 -3.05
CA THR A 217 -17.38 16.58 -3.66
C THR A 217 -17.93 15.19 -3.93
N GLY A 218 -19.13 14.88 -3.44
CA GLY A 218 -19.83 13.62 -3.68
C GLY A 218 -21.09 13.52 -2.81
N VAL A 219 -22.01 12.64 -3.19
CA VAL A 219 -23.12 12.25 -2.32
C VAL A 219 -22.59 11.17 -1.39
N LEU A 220 -22.63 11.41 -0.09
CA LEU A 220 -22.43 10.35 0.90
C LEU A 220 -23.74 9.56 1.00
N ASP A 221 -23.69 8.24 0.87
CA ASP A 221 -24.86 7.40 1.08
C ASP A 221 -25.35 7.47 2.53
N ARG A 222 -26.60 7.04 2.77
CA ARG A 222 -27.21 7.06 4.11
C ARG A 222 -26.37 6.22 5.08
N ASN A 223 -26.07 6.78 6.27
CA ASN A 223 -25.25 6.15 7.33
C ASN A 223 -23.75 5.99 7.01
N THR A 224 -23.21 6.68 6.00
CA THR A 224 -21.77 6.64 5.68
C THR A 224 -20.89 7.24 6.78
N VAL A 225 -21.44 8.11 7.63
CA VAL A 225 -20.72 8.71 8.77
C VAL A 225 -21.44 8.33 10.06
N GLY A 226 -20.83 7.46 10.87
CA GLY A 226 -21.35 7.13 12.20
C GLY A 226 -21.10 8.24 13.21
N ILE A 227 -22.00 8.40 14.19
CA ILE A 227 -21.87 9.41 15.27
C ILE A 227 -20.56 9.28 16.07
N ASN A 228 -19.99 8.08 16.14
CA ASN A 228 -18.73 7.80 16.85
C ASN A 228 -17.48 8.05 15.98
N GLN A 229 -17.65 8.34 14.69
CA GLN A 229 -16.58 8.64 13.73
C GLN A 229 -16.41 10.14 13.51
N ILE A 230 -17.29 10.95 14.09
CA ILE A 230 -17.24 12.41 14.08
C ILE A 230 -16.49 12.84 15.34
N ILE A 231 -15.19 13.13 15.20
CA ILE A 231 -14.45 13.86 16.26
C ILE A 231 -14.95 15.30 16.32
N ASP A 232 -14.76 16.00 17.45
CA ASP A 232 -15.12 17.41 17.58
C ASP A 232 -14.57 18.22 16.37
N GLU A 233 -15.42 19.07 15.80
CA GLU A 233 -15.15 19.90 14.61
C GLU A 233 -14.97 19.18 13.25
N SER A 234 -15.03 17.85 13.17
CA SER A 234 -14.90 17.11 11.90
C SER A 234 -16.04 17.37 10.90
N ILE A 235 -17.19 17.82 11.38
CA ILE A 235 -18.23 18.44 10.58
C ILE A 235 -18.36 19.89 11.05
N SER A 236 -17.63 20.80 10.41
CA SER A 236 -17.92 22.22 10.55
C SER A 236 -19.11 22.56 9.66
N ILE A 237 -20.31 22.61 10.24
CA ILE A 237 -21.43 23.27 9.59
C ILE A 237 -21.14 24.77 9.66
N SER A 238 -20.29 25.23 8.75
CA SER A 238 -19.94 26.65 8.61
C SER A 238 -21.17 27.55 8.37
N LYS A 239 -22.33 26.96 8.05
CA LYS A 239 -23.64 27.62 8.02
C LYS A 239 -24.38 27.72 9.37
N ILE A 240 -24.00 26.97 10.41
CA ILE A 240 -24.52 27.16 11.79
C ILE A 240 -23.67 28.19 12.55
N LYS A 241 -22.49 28.55 12.03
CA LYS A 241 -21.55 29.50 12.63
C LYS A 241 -21.89 30.98 12.38
N SER A 242 -23.16 31.35 12.37
CA SER A 242 -23.56 32.75 12.57
C SER A 242 -24.44 32.89 13.81
N ALA A 243 -23.92 32.52 14.98
CA ALA A 243 -24.44 32.95 16.27
C ALA A 243 -24.18 34.46 16.47
N LYS A 244 -24.63 35.30 15.52
CA LYS A 244 -24.49 36.76 15.61
C LYS A 244 -25.39 37.35 16.71
N ASN A 245 -26.51 36.68 17.00
CA ASN A 245 -27.54 37.17 17.92
C ASN A 245 -27.97 36.06 18.89
N MET A 246 -27.07 35.59 19.76
CA MET A 246 -27.51 34.79 20.92
C MET A 246 -28.21 35.74 21.88
N VAL A 247 -29.50 35.53 22.10
CA VAL A 247 -30.29 36.33 23.05
C VAL A 247 -30.59 35.47 24.28
N THR A 248 -30.32 36.03 25.45
CA THR A 248 -30.68 35.44 26.75
C THR A 248 -31.80 36.28 27.34
N ALA A 249 -32.86 35.64 27.79
CA ALA A 249 -34.01 36.31 28.38
C ALA A 249 -34.39 35.65 29.70
N GLU A 250 -34.51 36.47 30.73
CA GLU A 250 -34.96 36.04 32.05
C GLU A 250 -36.37 36.56 32.33
N GLY A 251 -37.14 35.80 33.09
CA GLY A 251 -38.47 36.23 33.49
C GLY A 251 -39.07 35.41 34.62
N SER A 252 -40.31 35.75 34.94
CA SER A 252 -41.12 34.97 35.87
C SER A 252 -42.54 34.80 35.35
N ILE A 253 -43.17 33.73 35.79
CA ILE A 253 -44.53 33.32 35.44
C ILE A 253 -45.27 32.89 36.70
N ASP A 254 -46.47 33.41 36.90
CA ASP A 254 -47.28 33.12 38.09
C ASP A 254 -47.85 31.69 38.06
N ALA A 255 -48.36 31.24 39.21
CA ALA A 255 -48.79 29.84 39.37
C ALA A 255 -49.97 29.53 38.43
N GLY A 256 -49.84 28.45 37.64
CA GLY A 256 -50.87 28.03 36.68
C GLY A 256 -51.01 28.90 35.44
N GLU A 257 -50.22 29.97 35.30
CA GLU A 257 -50.30 30.86 34.14
C GLU A 257 -49.49 30.34 32.94
N GLU A 258 -49.87 30.84 31.77
CA GLU A 258 -49.20 30.66 30.50
C GLU A 258 -48.77 32.04 29.98
N LYS A 259 -47.52 32.15 29.52
CA LYS A 259 -46.91 33.41 29.13
C LYS A 259 -46.22 33.27 27.77
N LEU A 260 -46.52 34.21 26.89
CA LEU A 260 -45.79 34.40 25.64
C LEU A 260 -44.47 35.13 25.93
N VAL A 261 -43.35 34.52 25.60
CA VAL A 261 -42.02 35.00 26.03
C VAL A 261 -41.15 35.47 24.87
N ALA A 262 -41.42 35.01 23.65
CA ALA A 262 -40.79 35.53 22.44
C ALA A 262 -41.77 35.51 21.27
N VAL A 263 -41.73 36.57 20.47
CA VAL A 263 -42.41 36.69 19.18
C VAL A 263 -41.41 37.26 18.18
N GLU A 264 -41.21 36.57 17.07
CA GLU A 264 -40.44 37.09 15.95
C GLU A 264 -41.17 36.83 14.64
N GLU A 265 -41.15 37.82 13.75
CA GLU A 265 -41.58 37.68 12.36
C GLU A 265 -40.37 37.49 11.45
N SER A 266 -40.40 36.47 10.59
CA SER A 266 -39.34 36.21 9.61
C SER A 266 -39.92 35.68 8.31
N ASN A 267 -39.23 35.91 7.19
CA ASN A 267 -39.59 35.29 5.90
C ASN A 267 -38.97 33.89 5.73
N THR A 268 -38.21 33.38 6.73
CA THR A 268 -37.51 32.08 6.71
C THR A 268 -37.61 31.37 8.07
N HIS A 269 -37.26 30.07 8.11
CA HIS A 269 -37.12 29.34 9.38
C HIS A 269 -35.88 29.81 10.14
N LEU A 270 -36.09 30.49 11.26
CA LEU A 270 -35.07 31.35 11.85
C LEU A 270 -34.60 30.96 13.27
N PHE A 271 -35.30 30.05 13.98
CA PHE A 271 -35.07 29.87 15.42
C PHE A 271 -34.63 28.48 15.86
N LEU A 272 -33.64 28.47 16.76
CA LEU A 272 -33.27 27.31 17.56
C LEU A 272 -33.23 27.69 19.04
N VAL A 273 -34.13 27.12 19.84
CA VAL A 273 -34.02 27.16 21.32
C VAL A 273 -33.17 25.99 21.76
N THR A 274 -32.17 26.27 22.58
CA THR A 274 -31.31 25.20 23.13
C THR A 274 -31.72 24.79 24.53
N SER A 275 -32.32 25.71 25.31
CA SER A 275 -32.77 25.39 26.66
C SER A 275 -33.78 26.41 27.20
N VAL A 276 -34.70 25.91 28.03
CA VAL A 276 -35.58 26.70 28.91
C VAL A 276 -35.47 26.08 30.30
N ILE A 277 -34.97 26.84 31.28
CA ILE A 277 -34.60 26.26 32.58
C ILE A 277 -35.30 27.03 33.71
N PRO A 278 -36.07 26.36 34.58
CA PRO A 278 -36.60 26.98 35.78
C PRO A 278 -35.45 27.26 36.76
N THR A 279 -35.29 28.51 37.19
CA THR A 279 -34.23 28.95 38.12
C THR A 279 -34.68 28.94 39.58
N THR A 280 -35.95 28.64 39.83
CA THR A 280 -36.55 28.38 41.15
C THR A 280 -37.23 27.02 41.15
N THR A 281 -37.39 26.39 42.32
CA THR A 281 -38.06 25.09 42.45
C THR A 281 -39.46 25.10 41.83
N GLY A 282 -39.61 24.36 40.73
CA GLY A 282 -40.87 24.28 39.98
C GLY A 282 -40.68 23.53 38.66
N LYS A 283 -41.79 23.30 37.97
CA LYS A 283 -41.84 22.72 36.63
C LYS A 283 -42.44 23.72 35.65
N ILE A 284 -41.80 23.84 34.50
CA ILE A 284 -42.28 24.61 33.35
C ILE A 284 -42.46 23.66 32.17
N GLU A 285 -43.51 23.89 31.41
CA GLU A 285 -43.70 23.32 30.07
C GLU A 285 -43.45 24.43 29.06
N TRP A 286 -42.90 24.10 27.91
CA TRP A 286 -42.68 25.05 26.83
C TRP A 286 -43.09 24.42 25.50
N ASN A 287 -43.64 25.25 24.62
CA ASN A 287 -44.06 24.84 23.28
C ASN A 287 -43.80 25.96 22.28
N TRP A 288 -43.42 25.56 21.06
CA TRP A 288 -43.32 26.47 19.93
C TRP A 288 -44.57 26.37 19.07
N GLN A 289 -45.06 27.54 18.67
CA GLN A 289 -46.05 27.65 17.62
C GLN A 289 -45.45 28.43 16.46
N THR A 290 -45.69 27.93 15.26
CA THR A 290 -45.34 28.61 14.02
C THR A 290 -46.63 28.89 13.27
N GLU A 291 -46.86 30.15 12.96
CA GLU A 291 -47.96 30.59 12.12
C GLU A 291 -47.40 31.19 10.83
N TYR A 292 -48.08 30.94 9.72
CA TYR A 292 -47.71 31.52 8.42
C TYR A 292 -48.85 32.40 7.94
N ASP A 293 -48.60 33.71 7.83
CA ASP A 293 -49.56 34.68 7.34
C ASP A 293 -48.84 35.81 6.57
N ASN A 294 -49.49 36.37 5.55
CA ASN A 294 -48.95 37.46 4.72
C ASN A 294 -47.48 37.26 4.25
N ASN A 295 -47.13 36.03 3.87
CA ASN A 295 -45.78 35.65 3.40
C ASN A 295 -44.67 35.80 4.45
N LYS A 296 -45.05 35.83 5.73
CA LYS A 296 -44.19 35.86 6.91
C LYS A 296 -44.52 34.67 7.82
N LEU A 297 -43.47 34.08 8.38
CA LEU A 297 -43.53 33.11 9.48
C LEU A 297 -43.43 33.88 10.80
N SER A 298 -44.41 33.69 11.67
CA SER A 298 -44.41 34.19 13.04
C SER A 298 -44.11 33.05 13.99
N TYR A 299 -43.03 33.19 14.75
CA TYR A 299 -42.60 32.21 15.74
C TYR A 299 -43.00 32.70 17.12
N ARG A 300 -43.73 31.87 17.86
CA ARG A 300 -44.15 32.15 19.24
C ARG A 300 -43.66 31.08 20.20
N LEU A 301 -42.87 31.49 21.20
CA LEU A 301 -42.50 30.63 22.32
C LEU A 301 -43.43 30.89 23.49
N ILE A 302 -44.13 29.84 23.90
CA ILE A 302 -45.03 29.89 25.02
C ILE A 302 -44.48 29.04 26.15
N ILE A 303 -44.43 29.63 27.35
CA ILE A 303 -44.00 28.96 28.58
C ILE A 303 -45.20 28.88 29.51
N LYS A 304 -45.42 27.71 30.11
CA LYS A 304 -46.49 27.47 31.06
C LYS A 304 -45.94 26.99 32.39
N ASN A 305 -46.41 27.59 33.48
CA ASN A 305 -46.03 27.19 34.82
C ASN A 305 -46.94 26.06 35.32
N LEU A 306 -46.37 24.87 35.50
CA LEU A 306 -47.08 23.71 36.03
C LEU A 306 -47.02 23.60 37.56
N SER A 307 -46.49 24.63 38.24
CA SER A 307 -46.28 24.66 39.68
C SER A 307 -47.36 25.47 40.39
N ASN A 308 -47.56 25.19 41.68
CA ASN A 308 -48.47 25.95 42.56
C ASN A 308 -47.86 27.25 43.13
N LYS A 309 -46.67 27.64 42.67
CA LYS A 309 -45.94 28.84 43.06
C LYS A 309 -45.38 29.51 41.80
N LYS A 310 -45.09 30.82 41.90
CA LYS A 310 -44.42 31.58 40.84
C LYS A 310 -43.05 30.95 40.53
N VAL A 311 -42.74 30.78 39.25
CA VAL A 311 -41.46 30.21 38.78
C VAL A 311 -40.70 31.24 37.98
N LYS A 312 -39.40 31.39 38.28
CA LYS A 312 -38.45 32.14 37.45
C LYS A 312 -37.84 31.23 36.41
N TYR A 313 -37.51 31.77 35.24
CA TYR A 313 -36.90 31.02 34.14
C TYR A 313 -35.76 31.80 33.48
N ASP A 314 -34.82 31.06 32.91
CA ASP A 314 -33.81 31.53 31.95
C ASP A 314 -34.01 30.80 30.61
N LEU A 315 -33.88 31.53 29.51
CA LEU A 315 -34.08 31.04 28.14
C LEU A 315 -32.89 31.46 27.27
N ARG A 316 -32.41 30.52 26.45
CA ARG A 316 -31.40 30.79 25.42
C ARG A 316 -31.87 30.34 24.04
N TYR A 317 -31.82 31.28 23.10
CA TYR A 317 -32.18 31.02 21.71
C TYR A 317 -31.22 31.68 20.72
N PHE A 318 -31.23 31.14 19.51
CA PHE A 318 -30.39 31.57 18.40
C PHE A 318 -31.25 31.96 17.20
N ASP A 319 -30.82 33.04 16.56
CA ASP A 319 -31.23 33.45 15.23
C ASP A 319 -30.31 32.81 14.18
N ILE A 320 -30.89 32.00 13.30
CA ILE A 320 -30.23 31.37 12.17
C ILE A 320 -30.64 32.17 10.93
N SER A 321 -29.80 33.11 10.53
CA SER A 321 -29.97 33.77 9.23
C SER A 321 -29.33 32.93 8.13
N GLU A 322 -30.12 32.54 7.13
CA GLU A 322 -29.57 32.14 5.84
C GLU A 322 -29.02 33.40 5.14
N LYS A 323 -27.75 33.35 4.73
CA LYS A 323 -27.18 34.30 3.78
C LYS A 323 -27.36 33.79 2.35
#